data_AF-A0A1V9X7S4-F1
#
_entry.id   AF-A0A1V9X7S4-F1
#
_cell.length_a   1.000
_cell.length_b   1.000
_cell.length_c   1.000
_cell.angle_alpha   90.00
_cell.angle_beta   90.00
_cell.angle_gamma   90.00
#
_symmetry.space_group_name_H-M   'P 1'
#
loop_
_entity.id
_entity.type
_entity.pdbx_description
1 polymer ?
#
loop_
_entity_poly.entity_id
_entity_poly.type
_entity_poly.pdbx_seq_one_letter_code
_entity_poly.pdbx_strand_id
1 'polypeptide(L)'
;MEKDNTVLFHPILIHGSGTTRSTDFRKAISCHYASSECGYIDVAGTAQDYSDADSARNSYVVEGSLSERHTSANQFNAEVD
;
A
#
# COMPACT_ATOMS: atom_id res chain seq x y z
N MET A 1 -18.34 7.64 -2.95
CA MET A 1 -18.48 6.52 -2.01
C MET A 1 -18.81 7.12 -0.67
N GLU A 2 -19.78 6.53 0.03
CA GLU A 2 -20.16 6.97 1.36
C GLU A 2 -19.22 6.38 2.42
N LYS A 3 -19.31 6.91 3.65
CA LYS A 3 -18.60 6.36 4.79
C LYS A 3 -18.88 4.85 4.92
N ASP A 4 -17.87 4.09 5.29
CA ASP A 4 -17.90 2.63 5.51
C ASP A 4 -18.12 1.78 4.25
N ASN A 5 -18.13 2.39 3.05
CA ASN A 5 -18.10 1.64 1.80
C ASN A 5 -16.70 1.07 1.53
N THR A 6 -16.63 -0.16 1.01
CA THR A 6 -15.39 -0.82 0.60
C THR A 6 -15.39 -1.02 -0.91
N VAL A 7 -14.25 -0.78 -1.55
CA VAL A 7 -14.00 -1.14 -2.94
C VAL A 7 -12.91 -2.19 -2.99
N LEU A 8 -13.14 -3.28 -3.74
CA LEU A 8 -12.16 -4.31 -4.03
C LEU A 8 -11.82 -4.24 -5.50
N PHE A 9 -10.54 -4.26 -5.83
CA PHE A 9 -10.09 -4.26 -7.21
C PHE A 9 -8.80 -5.04 -7.38
N HIS A 10 -8.56 -5.50 -8.61
CA HIS A 10 -7.37 -6.26 -8.97
C HIS A 10 -6.12 -5.35 -9.04
N PRO A 11 -4.91 -5.78 -8.61
CA PRO A 11 -3.71 -4.93 -8.57
C PRO A 11 -3.31 -4.29 -9.91
N ILE A 12 -3.71 -4.90 -11.04
CA ILE A 12 -3.41 -4.41 -12.40
C ILE A 12 -4.44 -3.36 -12.88
N LEU A 13 -5.54 -3.17 -12.17
CA LEU A 13 -6.50 -2.11 -12.53
C LEU A 13 -5.79 -0.76 -12.46
N ILE A 14 -5.75 -0.03 -13.58
CA ILE A 14 -5.21 1.32 -13.61
C ILE A 14 -6.11 2.21 -12.77
N HIS A 15 -5.55 2.77 -11.70
CA HIS A 15 -6.29 3.61 -10.76
C HIS A 15 -5.43 4.78 -10.27
N GLY A 16 -6.09 5.82 -9.79
CA GLY A 16 -5.47 7.03 -9.25
C GLY A 16 -6.51 7.86 -8.50
N SER A 17 -6.06 8.85 -7.74
CA SER A 17 -6.96 9.72 -6.98
C SER A 17 -7.18 11.05 -7.69
N GLY A 18 -8.43 11.49 -7.78
CA GLY A 18 -8.74 12.85 -8.19
C GLY A 18 -8.28 13.86 -7.14
N THR A 19 -7.94 15.08 -7.58
CA THR A 19 -7.55 16.15 -6.66
C THR A 19 -8.69 16.49 -5.70
N THR A 20 -8.37 16.67 -4.42
CA THR A 20 -9.31 17.19 -3.43
C THR A 20 -9.68 18.63 -3.76
N ARG A 21 -10.98 18.94 -3.87
CA ARG A 21 -11.50 20.27 -4.23
C ARG A 21 -12.13 21.02 -3.06
N SER A 22 -12.29 20.35 -1.92
CA SER A 22 -12.72 20.92 -0.64
C SER A 22 -11.52 21.45 0.15
N THR A 23 -11.80 22.26 1.19
CA THR A 23 -10.81 22.67 2.20
C THR A 23 -10.51 21.57 3.22
N ASP A 24 -11.37 20.54 3.30
CA ASP A 24 -11.23 19.42 4.23
C ASP A 24 -10.32 18.30 3.71
N PHE A 25 -9.83 17.47 4.63
CA PHE A 25 -8.98 16.32 4.32
C PHE A 25 -9.80 15.06 3.98
N ARG A 26 -9.40 14.33 2.94
CA ARG A 26 -9.99 13.03 2.56
C ARG A 26 -9.21 11.88 3.20
N LYS A 27 -9.86 11.13 4.12
CA LYS A 27 -9.28 9.95 4.79
C LYS A 27 -9.78 8.64 4.16
N ALA A 28 -8.89 7.66 4.01
CA ALA A 28 -9.21 6.30 3.56
C ALA A 28 -8.18 5.30 4.12
N ILE A 29 -8.58 4.03 4.26
CA ILE A 29 -7.70 2.92 4.65
C ILE A 29 -7.65 1.89 3.51
N SER A 30 -6.47 1.31 3.27
CA SER A 30 -6.26 0.28 2.24
C SER A 30 -5.48 -0.90 2.80
N CYS A 31 -5.71 -2.07 2.21
CA CYS A 31 -4.96 -3.30 2.45
C CYS A 31 -4.86 -4.09 1.15
N HIS A 32 -3.72 -4.73 0.92
CA HIS A 32 -3.51 -5.67 -0.19
C HIS A 32 -3.48 -7.09 0.38
N TYR A 33 -4.30 -7.97 -0.20
CA TYR A 33 -4.33 -9.38 0.19
C TYR A 33 -3.66 -10.22 -0.89
N ALA A 34 -2.91 -11.23 -0.47
CA ALA A 34 -2.31 -12.24 -1.33
C ALA A 34 -2.58 -13.64 -0.77
N SER A 35 -2.59 -14.66 -1.62
CA SER A 35 -2.66 -16.05 -1.18
C SER A 35 -1.40 -16.40 -0.38
N SER A 36 -1.52 -17.30 0.59
CA SER A 36 -0.36 -17.88 1.29
C SER A 36 0.55 -18.69 0.37
N GLU A 37 0.09 -19.00 -0.85
CA GLU A 37 0.85 -19.72 -1.88
C GLU A 37 1.68 -18.79 -2.77
N CYS A 38 1.57 -17.47 -2.60
CA CYS A 38 2.39 -16.52 -3.34
C CYS A 38 3.86 -16.57 -2.88
N GLY A 39 4.78 -16.33 -3.82
CA GLY A 39 6.22 -16.23 -3.55
C GLY A 39 6.79 -14.92 -4.06
N TYR A 40 7.97 -14.56 -3.57
CA TYR A 40 8.75 -13.44 -4.10
C TYR A 40 9.36 -13.82 -5.46
N ILE A 41 9.42 -12.84 -6.35
CA ILE A 41 10.10 -12.97 -7.65
C ILE A 41 11.30 -12.03 -7.69
N ASP A 42 12.33 -12.42 -8.45
CA ASP A 42 13.39 -11.50 -8.84
C ASP A 42 12.84 -10.53 -9.89
N VAL A 43 13.02 -9.23 -9.66
CA VAL A 43 12.57 -8.18 -10.57
C VAL A 43 13.71 -7.62 -11.44
N ALA A 44 14.94 -8.12 -11.28
CA ALA A 44 16.10 -7.67 -12.06
C ALA A 44 15.85 -7.82 -13.58
N GLY A 45 16.08 -6.74 -14.33
CA GLY A 45 15.85 -6.70 -15.78
C GLY A 45 14.38 -6.72 -16.21
N THR A 46 13.44 -6.57 -15.28
CA THR A 46 12.00 -6.41 -15.58
C THR A 46 11.59 -4.93 -15.63
N ALA A 47 10.35 -4.65 -16.03
CA ALA A 47 9.79 -3.29 -15.96
C ALA A 47 9.61 -2.78 -14.51
N GLN A 48 9.75 -3.66 -13.51
CA GLN A 48 9.67 -3.36 -12.08
C GLN A 48 11.06 -3.26 -11.44
N ASP A 49 12.14 -3.30 -12.23
CA ASP A 49 13.49 -3.03 -11.77
C ASP A 49 13.68 -1.53 -11.54
N TYR A 50 13.78 -1.13 -10.26
CA TYR A 50 13.85 0.27 -9.84
C TYR A 50 15.22 0.63 -9.25
N SER A 51 16.31 0.03 -9.74
CA SER A 51 17.69 0.18 -9.22
C SER A 51 18.26 1.61 -9.21
N ASP A 52 17.55 2.59 -9.78
CA ASP A 52 17.96 3.99 -9.79
C ASP A 52 17.77 4.66 -8.41
N ALA A 53 18.76 5.45 -7.97
CA ALA A 53 18.87 6.00 -6.61
C ALA A 53 17.68 6.88 -6.15
N ASP A 54 16.84 7.38 -7.06
CA ASP A 54 15.67 8.19 -6.73
C ASP A 54 14.40 7.33 -6.52
N SER A 55 14.41 6.08 -6.98
CA SER A 55 13.27 5.15 -6.93
C SER A 55 13.17 4.35 -5.63
N ALA A 56 14.25 4.29 -4.84
CA ALA A 56 14.32 3.55 -3.57
C ALA A 56 13.47 4.16 -2.42
N ARG A 57 12.80 5.30 -2.63
CA ARG A 57 12.05 6.00 -1.58
C ARG A 57 10.65 5.43 -1.29
N ASN A 58 10.18 4.44 -2.04
CA ASN A 58 8.79 3.98 -1.95
C ASN A 58 8.57 2.57 -1.36
N SER A 59 9.61 1.93 -0.81
CA SER A 59 9.48 0.63 -0.14
C SER A 59 9.81 0.73 1.34
N TYR A 60 8.83 1.09 2.17
CA TYR A 60 8.88 0.79 3.60
C TYR A 60 8.62 -0.71 3.80
N VAL A 61 9.67 -1.53 3.68
CA VAL A 61 9.67 -2.91 4.14
C VAL A 61 10.18 -2.91 5.57
N VAL A 62 9.30 -3.17 6.54
CA VAL A 62 9.71 -3.43 7.92
C VAL A 62 10.15 -4.89 7.98
N GLU A 63 11.47 -5.11 8.00
CA GLU A 63 12.09 -6.42 8.23
C GLU A 63 11.79 -6.87 9.67
N GLY A 64 10.69 -7.58 9.86
CA GLY A 64 10.34 -8.25 11.11
C GLY A 64 10.75 -9.72 11.07
N SER A 65 11.67 -10.10 11.95
CA SER A 65 12.09 -11.49 12.18
C SER A 65 10.89 -12.43 12.38
N LEU A 66 10.99 -13.62 11.77
CA LEU A 66 10.04 -14.75 11.79
C LEU A 66 9.50 -15.09 13.20
N SER A 67 8.44 -14.40 13.64
CA SER A 67 7.35 -14.95 14.44
C SER A 67 6.30 -13.86 14.64
N GLU A 68 5.04 -14.21 14.41
CA GLU A 68 3.83 -13.45 14.76
C GLU A 68 3.32 -12.43 13.72
N ARG A 69 2.28 -12.89 13.01
CA ARG A 69 1.11 -12.15 12.48
C ARG A 69 1.33 -10.65 12.20
N HIS A 70 1.70 -10.32 10.96
CA HIS A 70 1.73 -8.93 10.48
C HIS A 70 0.44 -8.57 9.73
N THR A 71 -0.42 -7.78 10.38
CA THR A 71 -1.37 -6.89 9.69
C THR A 71 -0.63 -5.63 9.30
N SER A 72 -0.67 -5.26 8.01
CA SER A 72 -0.15 -3.98 7.51
C SER A 72 -1.03 -2.83 8.04
N ALA A 73 -0.69 -2.29 9.21
CA ALA A 73 -1.29 -1.06 9.70
C ALA A 73 -0.54 0.11 9.03
N ASN A 74 -1.24 0.83 8.14
CA ASN A 74 -0.85 2.19 7.76
C ASN A 74 -0.81 3.01 9.06
N GLN A 75 0.38 3.38 9.54
CA GLN A 75 0.56 4.12 10.78
C GLN A 75 0.09 5.58 10.57
N PHE A 76 -1.23 5.78 10.57
CA PHE A 76 -1.81 7.08 10.83
C PHE A 76 -1.75 7.29 12.34
N ASN A 77 -0.78 8.08 12.81
CA ASN A 77 -0.83 8.66 14.15
C ASN A 77 -2.06 9.58 14.21
N ALA A 78 -3.19 9.04 14.64
CA ALA A 78 -4.27 9.83 15.19
C ALA A 78 -4.08 9.81 16.70
N GLU A 79 -3.40 10.84 17.23
CA GLU A 79 -3.52 11.18 18.63
C GLU A 79 -5.01 11.45 18.90
N VAL A 80 -5.51 10.79 19.93
CA VAL A 80 -6.91 10.82 20.36
C VAL A 80 -6.99 11.81 21.52
N ASP A 81 -7.65 12.94 21.29
CA ASP A 81 -8.28 13.76 22.34
C ASP A 81 -9.80 13.58 22.26
#